data_AF-A0AAW1RQG6-F1
#
_entry.id   AF-A0AAW1RQG6-F1
#
_cell.length_a   1.000
_cell.length_b   1.000
_cell.length_c   1.000
_cell.angle_alpha   90.00
_cell.angle_beta   90.00
_cell.angle_gamma   90.00
#
_symmetry.space_group_name_H-M   'P 1'
#
loop_
_entity.id
_entity.type
_entity.pdbx_description
1 polymer ?
#
loop_
_entity_poly.entity_id
_entity_poly.type
_entity_poly.pdbx_seq_one_letter_code
_entity_poly.pdbx_strand_id
1 'polypeptide(L)'
;MGAKYAEPSTVYSGAAADQTGSCRDRLAAIHAISKNFTMGRPFLSHITEDRFAKYTCASCGADIASHGQLLWEGYMGVRQPALLFTVTLNLDTAASLREEQLSTGCYVLADVTCRACSSPMGWSYLHASNEEQKYKEGCTLLQKSMLKKVPAEDPWNEEQFCPPLARSFRHHVTQAS
;
A
#
# COMPACT_ATOMS: atom_id res chain seq x y z
N MET A 1 20.97 -32.54 -37.92
CA MET A 1 20.30 -31.37 -37.29
C MET A 1 18.98 -31.10 -37.99
N GLY A 2 17.92 -30.78 -37.24
CA GLY A 2 16.71 -30.13 -37.76
C GLY A 2 15.55 -31.06 -38.11
N ALA A 3 14.75 -31.41 -37.09
CA ALA A 3 13.46 -32.06 -37.26
C ALA A 3 12.47 -31.12 -37.98
N LYS A 4 11.87 -31.60 -39.07
CA LYS A 4 10.64 -31.06 -39.64
C LYS A 4 9.47 -31.80 -39.00
N TYR A 5 8.57 -31.09 -38.34
CA TYR A 5 7.25 -31.63 -37.99
C TYR A 5 6.19 -30.78 -38.68
N ALA A 6 5.40 -31.47 -39.48
CA ALA A 6 4.17 -31.00 -40.07
C ALA A 6 3.02 -31.17 -39.06
N GLU A 7 2.07 -30.24 -39.06
CA GLU A 7 0.72 -30.46 -38.53
C GLU A 7 -0.04 -31.45 -39.45
N PRO A 8 -1.20 -32.04 -39.07
CA PRO A 8 -2.44 -31.25 -39.00
C PRO A 8 -3.57 -31.78 -38.07
N SER A 9 -4.64 -30.97 -37.98
CA SER A 9 -6.06 -31.36 -37.86
C SER A 9 -6.69 -31.65 -36.48
N THR A 10 -7.22 -30.58 -35.89
CA THR A 10 -8.64 -30.37 -35.52
C THR A 10 -9.55 -31.59 -35.32
N VAL A 11 -10.12 -31.74 -34.12
CA VAL A 11 -11.57 -32.00 -33.93
C VAL A 11 -12.09 -31.22 -32.72
N TYR A 12 -13.19 -30.54 -32.98
CA TYR A 12 -14.01 -29.67 -32.14
C TYR A 12 -15.03 -30.51 -31.35
N SER A 13 -15.25 -30.19 -30.08
CA SER A 13 -16.48 -30.44 -29.30
C SER A 13 -16.28 -29.64 -28.00
N GLY A 14 -16.96 -28.52 -27.74
CA GLY A 14 -18.41 -28.34 -27.77
C GLY A 14 -18.93 -28.40 -26.33
N ALA A 15 -18.83 -27.29 -25.59
CA ALA A 15 -19.60 -27.08 -24.36
C ALA A 15 -19.82 -25.57 -24.17
N ALA A 16 -20.94 -25.10 -24.71
CA ALA A 16 -21.57 -23.86 -24.27
C ALA A 16 -22.10 -24.09 -22.85
N ALA A 17 -21.70 -23.25 -21.91
CA ALA A 17 -22.39 -23.08 -20.64
C ALA A 17 -22.59 -21.59 -20.40
N ASP A 18 -23.86 -21.29 -20.15
CA ASP A 18 -24.56 -20.04 -20.23
C ASP A 18 -24.11 -18.98 -19.22
N GLN A 19 -24.41 -17.74 -19.57
CA GLN A 19 -24.22 -16.54 -18.77
C GLN A 19 -25.28 -16.48 -17.67
N THR A 20 -24.87 -16.31 -16.40
CA THR A 20 -25.52 -15.46 -15.38
C THR A 20 -24.88 -15.71 -14.01
N GLY A 21 -24.08 -14.75 -13.53
CA GLY A 21 -23.42 -14.86 -12.21
C GLY A 21 -22.48 -13.70 -11.93
N SER A 22 -23.03 -12.66 -11.30
CA SER A 22 -22.43 -11.45 -10.73
C SER A 22 -20.90 -11.43 -10.51
N CYS A 23 -20.28 -10.38 -11.03
CA CYS A 23 -18.85 -10.04 -11.01
C CYS A 23 -18.32 -9.51 -9.66
N ARG A 24 -18.67 -10.14 -8.52
CA ARG A 24 -18.27 -9.60 -7.20
C ARG A 24 -17.60 -10.52 -6.18
N ASP A 25 -17.50 -11.83 -6.41
CA ASP A 25 -17.09 -12.74 -5.32
C ASP A 25 -15.86 -13.62 -5.62
N ARG A 26 -14.71 -13.01 -5.95
CA ARG A 26 -13.41 -13.74 -6.00
C ARG A 26 -12.21 -13.00 -5.37
N LEU A 27 -12.44 -12.10 -4.41
CA LEU A 27 -11.34 -11.39 -3.70
C LEU A 27 -11.24 -11.69 -2.19
N ALA A 28 -12.14 -12.49 -1.62
CA ALA A 28 -12.12 -12.81 -0.19
C ALA A 28 -11.21 -14.00 0.19
N ALA A 29 -10.78 -14.83 -0.76
CA ALA A 29 -10.15 -16.13 -0.47
C ALA A 29 -8.61 -16.12 -0.36
N ILE A 30 -7.93 -14.99 -0.66
CA ILE A 30 -6.47 -14.87 -0.49
C ILE A 30 -6.10 -14.24 0.88
N HIS A 31 -7.06 -13.64 1.59
CA HIS A 31 -6.83 -12.96 2.88
C HIS A 31 -6.81 -13.87 4.12
N ALA A 32 -6.84 -15.19 3.95
CA ALA A 32 -6.95 -16.17 5.04
C ALA A 32 -5.72 -17.06 5.20
N ILE A 33 -4.52 -16.60 4.80
CA ILE A 33 -3.28 -17.32 5.09
C ILE A 33 -2.69 -16.77 6.40
N SER A 34 -2.95 -17.50 7.48
CA SER A 34 -2.15 -17.61 8.70
C SER A 34 -1.52 -16.31 9.21
N LYS A 35 -2.28 -15.56 10.01
CA LYS A 35 -1.70 -14.65 11.01
C LYS A 35 -0.92 -15.52 11.99
N ASN A 36 0.38 -15.69 11.76
CA ASN A 36 1.29 -16.20 12.77
C ASN A 36 1.36 -15.14 13.87
N PHE A 37 0.42 -15.20 14.82
CA PHE A 37 0.47 -14.44 16.04
C PHE A 37 1.64 -14.97 16.87
N THR A 38 2.74 -14.25 16.87
CA THR A 38 3.64 -14.25 18.02
C THR A 38 2.78 -14.02 19.27
N MET A 39 2.83 -14.95 20.22
CA MET A 39 1.98 -14.93 21.43
C MET A 39 2.38 -13.74 22.31
N GLY A 40 1.76 -12.59 22.07
CA GLY A 40 1.97 -11.31 22.77
C GLY A 40 1.38 -10.15 21.94
N ARG A 41 0.76 -9.15 22.58
CA ARG A 41 0.34 -7.93 21.85
C ARG A 41 1.59 -7.08 21.60
N PRO A 42 2.03 -6.88 20.34
CA PRO A 42 3.17 -6.02 20.08
C PRO A 42 2.86 -4.59 20.52
N PHE A 43 3.83 -3.92 21.13
CA PHE A 43 3.72 -2.49 21.41
C PHE A 43 3.79 -1.73 20.08
N LEU A 44 2.69 -1.04 19.75
CA LEU A 44 2.57 -0.21 18.56
C LEU A 44 2.55 1.26 18.96
N SER A 45 3.38 2.05 18.28
CA SER A 45 3.39 3.51 18.41
C SER A 45 2.36 4.12 17.47
N HIS A 46 1.66 5.16 17.92
CA HIS A 46 0.66 5.86 17.11
C HIS A 46 1.15 7.24 16.73
N ILE A 47 0.78 7.69 15.53
CA ILE A 47 1.05 9.06 15.07
C ILE A 47 0.00 9.95 15.71
N THR A 48 0.41 10.85 16.61
CA THR A 48 -0.47 11.78 17.31
C THR A 48 -0.72 13.07 16.53
N GLU A 49 0.09 13.33 15.50
CA GLU A 49 -0.06 14.51 14.64
C GLU A 49 -1.13 14.30 13.57
N ASP A 50 -2.29 14.92 13.76
CA ASP A 50 -3.42 14.81 12.83
C ASP A 50 -3.44 15.88 11.72
N ARG A 51 -2.37 16.68 11.62
CA ARG A 51 -2.27 17.75 10.62
C ARG A 51 -1.96 17.22 9.22
N PHE A 52 -1.25 16.11 9.14
CA PHE A 52 -0.79 15.54 7.87
C PHE A 52 -1.42 14.17 7.65
N ALA A 53 -1.64 13.83 6.37
CA ALA A 53 -2.10 12.49 6.03
C ALA A 53 -1.15 11.44 6.60
N LYS A 54 -1.68 10.33 7.10
CA LYS A 54 -0.88 9.21 7.63
C LYS A 54 -0.93 8.01 6.70
N TYR A 55 0.12 7.22 6.72
CA TYR A 55 0.22 5.96 6.00
C TYR A 55 0.12 4.81 6.98
N THR A 56 -0.87 3.94 6.75
CA THR A 56 -1.12 2.74 7.55
C THR A 56 -0.83 1.49 6.73
N CYS A 57 -0.54 0.37 7.39
CA CYS A 57 -0.37 -0.92 6.73
C CYS A 57 -1.70 -1.38 6.12
N ALA A 58 -1.68 -1.79 4.84
CA ALA A 58 -2.89 -2.26 4.15
C ALA A 58 -3.48 -3.55 4.76
N SER A 59 -2.64 -4.39 5.37
CA SER A 59 -3.05 -5.71 5.89
C SER A 59 -3.59 -5.67 7.32
N CYS A 60 -3.02 -4.83 8.19
CA CYS A 60 -3.37 -4.79 9.62
C CYS A 60 -3.83 -3.42 10.13
N GLY A 61 -3.65 -2.35 9.35
CA GLY A 61 -4.02 -0.99 9.74
C GLY A 61 -3.09 -0.31 10.75
N ALA A 62 -1.94 -0.91 11.09
CA ALA A 62 -0.96 -0.27 11.96
C ALA A 62 -0.40 1.01 11.32
N ASP A 63 -0.16 2.04 12.13
CA ASP A 63 0.45 3.30 11.67
C ASP A 63 1.91 3.06 11.29
N ILE A 64 2.32 3.48 10.09
CA ILE A 64 3.68 3.25 9.58
C ILE A 64 4.46 4.54 9.45
N ALA A 65 3.88 5.57 8.81
CA ALA A 65 4.59 6.82 8.57
C ALA A 65 3.62 7.99 8.43
N SER A 66 4.10 9.20 8.72
CA SER A 66 3.37 10.44 8.41
C SER A 66 3.77 10.94 7.02
N HIS A 67 2.85 11.60 6.32
CA HIS A 67 3.15 12.28 5.06
C HIS A 67 4.15 13.44 5.24
N GLY A 68 4.24 14.04 6.42
CA GLY A 68 5.27 15.05 6.72
C GLY A 68 6.70 14.49 6.70
N GLN A 69 6.87 13.18 6.81
CA GLN A 69 8.17 12.49 6.76
C GLN A 69 8.47 11.87 5.39
N LEU A 70 7.63 12.13 4.39
CA LEU A 70 7.83 11.64 3.03
C LEU A 70 8.98 12.44 2.37
N LEU A 71 10.07 11.76 2.06
CA LEU A 71 11.23 12.35 1.41
C LEU A 71 11.11 12.28 -0.12
N TRP A 72 10.64 11.14 -0.64
CA TRP A 72 10.55 10.90 -2.07
C TRP A 72 9.42 9.94 -2.43
N GLU A 73 8.76 10.19 -3.57
CA GLU A 73 7.76 9.33 -4.19
C GLU A 73 8.20 9.00 -5.61
N GLY A 74 8.14 7.72 -5.99
CA GLY A 74 8.48 7.28 -7.34
C GLY A 74 8.26 5.80 -7.54
N TYR A 75 9.16 5.16 -8.30
CA TYR A 75 9.02 3.76 -8.69
C TYR A 75 10.31 2.98 -8.44
N MET A 76 10.15 1.77 -7.90
CA MET A 76 11.16 0.71 -7.90
C MET A 76 10.98 -0.13 -9.17
N GLY A 77 11.96 -0.09 -10.06
CA GLY A 77 11.87 -0.78 -11.34
C GLY A 77 10.72 -0.27 -12.23
N VAL A 78 10.16 -1.14 -13.07
CA VAL A 78 9.26 -0.74 -14.16
C VAL A 78 7.83 -0.45 -13.70
N ARG A 79 7.35 -1.08 -12.61
CA ARG A 79 5.92 -1.03 -12.24
C ARG A 79 5.61 -1.00 -10.74
N GLN A 80 6.60 -0.90 -9.86
CA GLN A 80 6.33 -0.95 -8.41
C GLN A 80 6.41 0.46 -7.83
N PRO A 81 5.29 1.14 -7.56
CA PRO A 81 5.31 2.45 -6.91
C PRO A 81 5.86 2.35 -5.49
N ALA A 82 6.66 3.33 -5.12
CA ALA A 82 7.51 3.33 -3.93
C ALA A 82 7.50 4.68 -3.25
N LEU A 83 7.61 4.67 -1.92
CA LEU A 83 7.69 5.87 -1.09
C LEU A 83 8.89 5.73 -0.15
N LEU A 84 9.73 6.75 -0.10
CA LEU A 84 10.87 6.85 0.80
C LEU A 84 10.52 7.77 1.96
N PHE A 85 10.61 7.26 3.18
CA PHE A 85 10.33 8.00 4.40
C PHE A 85 11.60 8.18 5.23
N THR A 86 11.74 9.34 5.84
CA THR A 86 12.84 9.63 6.77
C THR A 86 12.64 8.89 8.09
N VAL A 87 11.41 8.87 8.61
CA VAL A 87 11.07 8.23 9.87
C VAL A 87 9.88 7.30 9.67
N THR A 88 10.02 6.06 10.15
CA THR A 88 8.98 5.03 10.12
C THR A 88 8.76 4.42 11.49
N LEU A 89 7.53 4.02 11.77
CA LEU A 89 7.07 3.41 13.01
C LEU A 89 6.57 1.99 12.74
N ASN A 90 6.53 1.16 13.79
CA ASN A 90 5.92 -0.18 13.77
C ASN A 90 6.45 -1.10 12.65
N LEU A 91 7.69 -0.89 12.24
CA LEU A 91 8.44 -1.77 11.36
C LEU A 91 9.52 -2.48 12.15
N ASP A 92 9.74 -3.75 11.81
CA ASP A 92 10.87 -4.52 12.29
C ASP A 92 11.85 -4.74 11.14
N THR A 93 13.09 -4.38 11.41
CA THR A 93 14.21 -4.58 10.50
C THR A 93 14.72 -6.00 10.63
N ALA A 94 14.83 -6.71 9.52
CA ALA A 94 15.38 -8.05 9.47
C ALA A 94 16.87 -8.05 9.84
N ALA A 95 17.32 -9.13 10.47
CA ALA A 95 18.74 -9.31 10.79
C ALA A 95 19.59 -9.60 9.54
N SER A 96 18.97 -10.06 8.45
CA SER A 96 19.63 -10.29 7.17
C SER A 96 19.87 -8.97 6.45
N LEU A 97 21.15 -8.66 6.24
CA LEU A 97 21.58 -7.51 5.46
C LEU A 97 21.87 -7.94 4.02
N ARG A 98 21.54 -7.08 3.06
CA ARG A 98 21.81 -7.29 1.64
C ARG A 98 22.61 -6.11 1.09
N GLU A 99 23.68 -6.43 0.37
CA GLU A 99 24.44 -5.44 -0.39
C GLU A 99 23.88 -5.37 -1.80
N GLU A 100 23.43 -4.20 -2.21
CA GLU A 100 22.89 -3.96 -3.55
C GLU A 100 23.63 -2.82 -4.24
N GLN A 101 24.03 -3.10 -5.48
CA GLN A 101 24.55 -2.07 -6.39
C GLN A 101 23.37 -1.42 -7.10
N LEU A 102 23.09 -0.16 -6.76
CA LEU A 102 22.12 0.68 -7.45
C LEU A 102 22.84 1.60 -8.44
N SER A 103 22.08 2.30 -9.28
CA SER A 103 22.63 3.23 -10.28
C SER A 103 23.52 4.32 -9.68
N THR A 104 23.28 4.69 -8.42
CA THR A 104 24.00 5.77 -7.71
C THR A 104 25.14 5.29 -6.82
N GLY A 105 25.36 3.97 -6.66
CA GLY A 105 26.40 3.43 -5.79
C GLY A 105 26.04 2.10 -5.12
N CYS A 106 26.93 1.63 -4.25
CA CYS A 106 26.72 0.44 -3.43
C CYS A 106 26.03 0.82 -2.12
N TYR A 107 25.05 0.04 -1.71
CA TYR A 107 24.29 0.25 -0.48
C TYR A 107 24.16 -1.04 0.32
N VAL A 108 24.23 -0.92 1.64
CA VAL A 108 23.83 -1.96 2.58
C VAL A 108 22.38 -1.70 2.98
N LEU A 109 21.50 -2.63 2.66
CA LEU A 109 20.07 -2.54 2.90
C LEU A 109 19.63 -3.61 3.89
N ALA A 110 18.54 -3.35 4.62
CA ALA A 110 17.89 -4.35 5.45
C ALA A 110 16.41 -4.44 5.12
N ASP A 111 15.89 -5.65 5.00
CA ASP A 111 14.47 -5.86 4.74
C ASP A 111 13.64 -5.39 5.94
N VAL A 112 12.50 -4.75 5.68
CA VAL A 112 11.58 -4.31 6.73
C VAL A 112 10.22 -4.97 6.60
N THR A 113 9.70 -5.42 7.73
CA THR A 113 8.39 -6.06 7.84
C THR A 113 7.52 -5.31 8.83
N CYS A 114 6.20 -5.40 8.68
CA CYS A 114 5.29 -4.81 9.66
C CYS A 114 5.36 -5.56 10.98
N ARG A 115 5.58 -4.87 12.10
CA ARG A 115 5.60 -5.49 13.44
C ARG A 115 4.31 -6.21 13.81
N ALA A 116 3.17 -5.74 13.31
CA ALA A 116 1.86 -6.25 13.71
C ALA A 116 1.42 -7.50 12.92
N CYS A 117 1.82 -7.64 11.65
CA CYS A 117 1.38 -8.74 10.79
C CYS A 117 2.52 -9.44 10.04
N SER A 118 3.76 -9.01 10.27
CA SER A 118 4.98 -9.53 9.65
C SER A 118 4.97 -9.49 8.11
N SER A 119 4.11 -8.68 7.50
CA SER A 119 4.08 -8.53 6.04
C SER A 119 5.32 -7.78 5.55
N PRO A 120 5.98 -8.22 4.46
CA PRO A 120 7.10 -7.48 3.88
C PRO A 120 6.60 -6.15 3.34
N MET A 121 7.22 -5.04 3.77
CA MET A 121 6.81 -3.70 3.35
C MET A 121 7.85 -3.02 2.46
N GLY A 122 9.13 -3.40 2.56
CA GLY A 122 10.21 -2.81 1.78
C GLY A 122 11.58 -3.06 2.39
N TRP A 123 12.46 -2.05 2.35
CA TRP A 123 13.79 -2.10 2.95
C TRP A 123 14.24 -0.73 3.48
N SER A 124 15.15 -0.72 4.45
CA SER A 124 15.83 0.48 4.95
C SER A 124 17.27 0.55 4.44
N TYR A 125 17.74 1.76 4.22
CA TYR A 125 19.14 2.03 3.87
C TYR A 125 19.96 2.11 5.17
N LEU A 126 20.86 1.16 5.39
CA LEU A 126 21.74 1.18 6.56
C LEU A 126 23.02 1.95 6.30
N HIS A 127 23.62 1.75 5.13
CA HIS A 127 24.86 2.40 4.77
C HIS A 127 24.95 2.68 3.27
N ALA A 128 25.51 3.82 2.90
CA ALA A 128 25.82 4.21 1.53
C ALA A 128 27.33 4.41 1.36
N SER A 129 27.91 3.81 0.31
CA SER A 129 29.35 3.96 0.03
C SER A 129 29.73 5.39 -0.34
N ASN A 130 28.82 6.13 -0.96
CA ASN A 130 29.05 7.46 -1.51
C ASN A 130 28.53 8.53 -0.55
N GLU A 131 29.36 9.54 -0.26
CA GLU A 131 29.02 10.60 0.70
C GLU A 131 27.80 11.41 0.28
N GLU A 132 27.65 11.67 -1.00
CA GLU A 132 26.50 12.36 -1.59
C GLU A 132 25.17 11.62 -1.36
N GLN A 133 25.23 10.32 -1.04
CA GLN A 133 24.08 9.46 -0.86
C GLN A 133 23.82 9.11 0.63
N LYS A 134 24.66 9.60 1.56
CA LYS A 134 24.51 9.38 3.00
C LYS A 134 23.20 9.92 3.56
N TYR A 135 22.57 10.90 2.91
CA TYR A 135 21.25 11.40 3.33
C TYR A 135 20.15 10.34 3.28
N LYS A 136 20.36 9.24 2.54
CA LYS A 136 19.42 8.11 2.48
C LYS A 136 19.59 7.16 3.66
N GLU A 137 20.73 7.20 4.36
CA GLU A 137 20.98 6.35 5.53
C GLU A 137 19.93 6.60 6.61
N GLY A 138 19.39 5.52 7.17
CA GLY A 138 18.29 5.56 8.12
C GLY A 138 16.91 5.77 7.49
N CYS A 139 16.82 6.13 6.21
CA CYS A 139 15.53 6.23 5.52
C CYS A 139 15.01 4.84 5.13
N THR A 140 13.69 4.70 5.09
CA THR A 140 13.01 3.44 4.78
C THR A 140 12.19 3.60 3.51
N LEU A 141 12.43 2.72 2.54
CA LEU A 141 11.74 2.69 1.28
C LEU A 141 10.67 1.59 1.29
N LEU A 142 9.41 2.00 1.13
CA LEU A 142 8.23 1.16 1.28
C LEU A 142 7.46 1.06 -0.04
N GLN A 143 6.88 -0.12 -0.29
CA GLN A 143 5.99 -0.34 -1.42
C GLN A 143 4.64 0.35 -1.19
N LYS A 144 4.22 1.18 -2.15
CA LYS A 144 2.96 1.92 -2.04
C LYS A 144 1.74 1.00 -2.02
N SER A 145 1.81 -0.18 -2.64
CA SER A 145 0.75 -1.20 -2.62
C SER A 145 0.48 -1.78 -1.23
N MET A 146 1.47 -1.77 -0.35
CA MET A 146 1.37 -2.26 1.04
C MET A 146 0.94 -1.18 2.03
N LEU A 147 0.77 0.06 1.55
CA LEU A 147 0.40 1.22 2.34
C LEU A 147 -0.99 1.73 1.95
N LYS A 148 -1.75 2.18 2.95
CA LYS A 148 -3.00 2.89 2.79
C LYS A 148 -2.83 4.32 3.29
N LYS A 149 -3.05 5.30 2.42
CA LYS A 149 -3.06 6.72 2.81
C LYS A 149 -4.39 7.03 3.48
N VAL A 150 -4.34 7.52 4.71
CA VAL A 150 -5.47 8.07 5.45
C VAL A 150 -5.31 9.59 5.41
N PRO A 151 -6.27 10.34 4.84
CA PRO A 151 -6.19 11.80 4.84
C PRO A 151 -6.21 12.32 6.28
N ALA A 152 -5.58 13.48 6.50
CA ALA A 152 -5.76 14.22 7.75
C ALA A 152 -7.23 14.59 7.89
N GLU A 153 -7.77 14.53 9.11
CA GLU A 153 -9.09 15.09 9.36
C GLU A 153 -9.01 16.61 9.19
N ASP A 154 -9.82 17.19 8.30
CA ASP A 154 -9.93 18.64 8.16
C ASP A 154 -10.97 19.14 9.17
N PRO A 155 -10.57 19.90 10.20
CA PRO A 155 -11.51 20.43 11.19
C PRO A 155 -12.54 21.40 10.60
N TRP A 156 -12.33 21.89 9.38
CA TRP A 156 -13.20 22.84 8.66
C TRP A 156 -13.98 22.19 7.51
N ASN A 157 -14.13 20.86 7.51
CA ASN A 157 -14.97 20.19 6.52
C ASN A 157 -16.47 20.46 6.82
N GLU A 158 -17.02 21.55 6.25
CA GLU A 158 -18.42 21.99 6.40
C GLU A 158 -19.46 20.92 6.03
N GLU A 159 -19.08 19.89 5.26
CA GLU A 159 -19.96 18.78 4.89
C GLU A 159 -20.34 17.85 6.06
N GLN A 160 -19.69 17.97 7.23
CA GLN A 160 -20.03 17.16 8.41
C GLN A 160 -21.09 17.79 9.32
N PHE A 161 -21.48 19.05 9.08
CA PHE A 161 -22.36 19.82 9.97
C PHE A 161 -23.79 20.04 9.49
N CYS A 162 -24.23 19.44 8.38
CA CYS A 162 -25.62 19.57 7.94
C CYS A 162 -26.50 18.41 8.48
N PRO A 163 -27.25 18.61 9.59
CA PRO A 163 -28.33 17.70 9.95
C PRO A 163 -29.36 17.63 8.81
N PRO A 164 -30.08 16.51 8.64
CA PRO A 164 -30.89 16.21 7.45
C PRO A 164 -32.21 17.03 7.33
N LEU A 165 -32.27 18.27 7.79
CA LEU A 165 -33.54 19.04 7.91
C LEU A 165 -33.75 20.14 6.87
N ALA A 166 -33.05 20.13 5.73
CA ALA A 166 -33.32 21.08 4.64
C ALA A 166 -33.71 20.38 3.33
N ARG A 167 -34.72 19.50 3.40
CA ARG A 167 -35.35 18.98 2.17
C ARG A 167 -36.88 18.91 2.29
N SER A 168 -37.51 19.99 2.73
CA SER A 168 -38.95 20.16 2.52
C SER A 168 -39.35 21.63 2.47
N PHE A 169 -39.03 22.31 1.37
CA PHE A 169 -39.89 23.38 0.86
C PHE A 169 -39.87 23.29 -0.67
N ARG A 170 -40.69 22.36 -1.20
CA ARG A 170 -41.13 22.45 -2.59
C ARG A 170 -41.96 23.72 -2.72
N HIS A 171 -41.47 24.66 -3.53
CA HIS A 171 -42.26 25.77 -4.02
C HIS A 171 -43.49 25.23 -4.77
N HIS A 172 -44.67 25.36 -4.16
CA HIS A 172 -45.92 25.45 -4.92
C HIS A 172 -46.14 26.93 -5.24
N VAL A 173 -45.65 27.36 -6.41
CA VAL A 173 -46.14 28.59 -7.03
C VAL A 173 -47.44 28.22 -7.73
N THR A 174 -48.57 28.51 -7.09
CA THR A 174 -49.89 28.48 -7.74
C THR A 174 -49.96 29.61 -8.76
N GLN A 175 -50.14 29.24 -10.03
CA GLN A 175 -50.60 30.17 -11.07
C GLN A 175 -51.99 30.68 -10.70
N ALA A 176 -52.17 32.00 -10.64
CA ALA A 176 -53.47 32.63 -10.66
C ALA A 176 -53.57 33.50 -11.93
N SER A 177 -54.51 33.08 -12.77
CA SER A 177 -55.28 33.75 -13.83
C SER A 177 -55.04 35.23 -14.10
#